data_AF-A0A9X7VWR6-F1
#
_entry.id   AF-A0A9X7VWR6-F1
#
_cell.length_a   1.000
_cell.length_b   1.000
_cell.length_c   1.000
_cell.angle_alpha   90.00
_cell.angle_beta   90.00
_cell.angle_gamma   90.00
#
_symmetry.space_group_name_H-M   'P 1'
#
loop_
_entity.id
_entity.type
_entity.pdbx_description
1 polymer ?
#
loop_
_entity_poly.entity_id
_entity_poly.type
_entity_poly.pdbx_seq_one_letter_code
_entity_poly.pdbx_strand_id
1 'polypeptide(L)'
;MIRWLRPWMAIFLCVSGILIALCAQPGWALAATTGTKAPTGREALVSEQPTVIPRTEQIEDVLVLGHDVTVEGRVSEILIVLDGNVRLAPQSRTGIVVDLGGTISQAKGAHVKAMYHVRLNTPFWNGALFGVTLALLAWAGMLAVNVGLIILAVLLSIALRNQRIPLGNQDGSVRRMGLVGVLVSLVVVAIDSILTMTLLGIPLAGIIAVVYSVIGIIGFSMSSLWMGGIILRRQKDQSPVHVQALVGSSVLTAFMSIPFVGLLLSLLTWFTGVGAATKWIFDSWRWRRRSGNIDRRVP
;
A
#
# COMPACT_ATOMS: atom_id res chain seq x y z
N MET A 1 -33.30 16.63 -8.98
CA MET A 1 -32.11 16.33 -8.13
C MET A 1 -31.37 15.04 -8.51
N ILE A 2 -32.00 14.05 -9.14
CA ILE A 2 -31.39 12.73 -9.46
C ILE A 2 -30.51 12.69 -10.73
N ARG A 3 -30.67 13.62 -11.69
CA ARG A 3 -29.86 13.63 -12.94
C ARG A 3 -28.37 13.92 -12.72
N TRP A 4 -27.98 14.52 -11.59
CA TRP A 4 -26.59 14.87 -11.29
C TRP A 4 -25.79 13.73 -10.65
N LEU A 5 -26.45 12.66 -10.16
CA LEU A 5 -25.78 11.53 -9.49
C LEU A 5 -25.31 10.43 -10.45
N ARG A 6 -25.92 10.31 -11.63
CA ARG A 6 -25.60 9.27 -12.64
C ARG A 6 -24.14 9.27 -13.13
N PRO A 7 -23.50 10.41 -13.44
CA PRO A 7 -22.09 10.38 -13.86
C PRO A 7 -21.15 9.95 -12.73
N TRP A 8 -21.49 10.24 -11.47
CA TRP A 8 -20.66 9.90 -10.33
C TRP A 8 -20.70 8.40 -9.99
N MET A 9 -21.85 7.73 -10.15
CA MET A 9 -21.93 6.28 -10.01
C MET A 9 -21.13 5.54 -11.08
N ALA A 10 -21.11 6.06 -12.32
CA ALA A 10 -20.32 5.47 -13.40
C ALA A 10 -18.81 5.60 -13.15
N ILE A 11 -18.36 6.75 -12.64
CA ILE A 11 -16.95 6.96 -12.27
C ILE A 11 -16.55 6.05 -11.11
N PHE A 12 -17.40 5.90 -10.09
CA PHE A 12 -17.10 5.03 -8.94
C PHE A 12 -17.01 3.56 -9.34
N LEU A 13 -17.91 3.09 -10.21
CA LEU A 13 -17.86 1.73 -10.76
C LEU A 13 -16.62 1.51 -11.63
N CYS A 14 -16.26 2.46 -12.49
CA CYS A 14 -15.05 2.39 -13.31
C CYS A 14 -13.77 2.39 -12.48
N VAL A 15 -13.66 3.24 -11.45
CA VAL A 15 -12.46 3.31 -10.59
C VAL A 15 -12.34 2.03 -9.75
N SER A 16 -13.44 1.49 -9.23
CA SER A 16 -13.40 0.20 -8.52
C SER A 16 -12.99 -0.96 -9.44
N GLY A 17 -13.46 -0.97 -10.69
CA GLY A 17 -13.11 -1.98 -11.69
C GLY A 17 -11.64 -1.92 -12.11
N ILE A 18 -11.07 -0.72 -12.26
CA ILE A 18 -9.65 -0.52 -12.59
C ILE A 18 -8.75 -0.94 -11.43
N LEU A 19 -9.13 -0.67 -10.19
CA LEU A 19 -8.41 -1.13 -8.99
C LEU A 19 -8.41 -2.67 -8.87
N ILE A 20 -9.54 -3.32 -9.16
CA ILE A 20 -9.62 -4.78 -9.19
C ILE A 20 -8.78 -5.36 -10.33
N ALA A 21 -8.76 -4.72 -11.51
CA ALA A 21 -7.96 -5.16 -12.65
C ALA A 21 -6.45 -4.98 -12.45
N LEU A 22 -6.00 -3.92 -11.76
CA LEU A 22 -4.59 -3.74 -11.40
C LEU A 22 -4.13 -4.73 -10.32
N CYS A 23 -5.00 -5.12 -9.39
CA CYS A 23 -4.70 -6.18 -8.42
C CYS A 23 -4.70 -7.58 -9.03
N ALA A 24 -5.33 -7.78 -10.19
CA ALA A 24 -5.41 -9.07 -10.87
C ALA A 24 -4.26 -9.32 -11.87
N GLN A 25 -3.33 -8.38 -12.04
CA GLN A 25 -2.16 -8.58 -12.91
C GLN A 25 -1.12 -9.44 -12.16
N PRO A 26 -0.83 -10.67 -12.63
CA PRO A 26 0.09 -11.56 -11.95
C PRO A 26 1.53 -11.06 -12.16
N GLY A 27 2.18 -10.66 -11.07
CA GLY A 27 3.46 -9.95 -11.03
C GLY A 27 4.72 -10.77 -11.36
N TRP A 28 4.66 -11.73 -12.29
CA TRP A 28 5.81 -12.56 -12.68
C TRP A 28 6.52 -12.11 -13.96
N ALA A 29 6.09 -11.01 -14.61
CA ALA A 29 6.57 -10.66 -15.95
C ALA A 29 7.72 -9.62 -16.00
N LEU A 30 8.40 -9.32 -14.89
CA LEU A 30 9.53 -8.39 -14.90
C LEU A 30 10.70 -8.92 -14.07
N ALA A 31 11.71 -9.41 -14.81
CA ALA A 31 13.16 -9.41 -14.51
C ALA A 31 13.82 -10.80 -14.54
N ALA A 32 14.50 -11.09 -15.65
CA ALA A 32 15.87 -11.66 -15.67
C ALA A 32 16.37 -11.77 -17.13
N THR A 33 16.90 -10.68 -17.67
CA THR A 33 17.79 -10.72 -18.85
C THR A 33 19.06 -9.94 -18.53
N THR A 34 19.89 -10.49 -17.65
CA THR A 34 21.28 -10.06 -17.49
C THR A 34 22.17 -11.02 -18.25
N GLY A 35 22.72 -10.55 -19.36
CA GLY A 35 23.60 -11.30 -20.23
C GLY A 35 24.89 -11.73 -19.54
N THR A 36 25.25 -12.99 -19.75
CA THR A 36 26.51 -13.60 -19.39
C THR A 36 27.65 -13.00 -20.21
N LYS A 37 28.63 -12.39 -19.54
CA LYS A 37 29.99 -12.23 -20.07
C LYS A 37 30.84 -13.35 -19.49
N ALA A 38 31.36 -14.21 -20.37
CA ALA A 38 32.44 -15.13 -20.01
C ALA A 38 33.73 -14.32 -19.75
N PRO A 39 34.44 -14.54 -18.64
CA PRO A 39 35.77 -13.99 -18.45
C PRO A 39 36.80 -14.92 -19.10
N THR A 40 37.52 -14.36 -20.06
CA THR A 40 38.75 -14.93 -20.61
C THR A 40 39.90 -14.66 -19.64
N GLY A 41 40.25 -15.68 -18.85
CA GLY A 41 41.57 -15.82 -18.22
C GLY A 41 41.52 -15.94 -16.70
N ARG A 42 41.85 -17.15 -16.19
CA ARG A 42 42.21 -17.50 -14.79
C ARG A 42 41.34 -17.00 -13.62
N GLU A 43 40.33 -16.17 -13.87
CA GLU A 43 39.49 -15.47 -12.93
C GLU A 43 38.06 -16.03 -12.98
N ALA A 44 37.44 -16.15 -11.81
CA ALA A 44 36.03 -16.46 -11.53
C ALA A 44 35.19 -17.10 -12.66
N LEU A 45 34.92 -18.41 -12.55
CA LEU A 45 33.99 -19.12 -13.43
C LEU A 45 32.54 -18.91 -12.96
N VAL A 46 31.74 -18.19 -13.74
CA VAL A 46 30.29 -18.09 -13.55
C VAL A 46 29.59 -18.99 -14.57
N SER A 47 28.83 -19.98 -14.10
CA SER A 47 28.12 -20.93 -14.97
C SER A 47 26.63 -20.99 -14.64
N GLU A 48 25.82 -20.96 -15.69
CA GLU A 48 24.35 -21.13 -15.65
C GLU A 48 23.94 -22.51 -16.21
N GLN A 49 24.87 -23.46 -16.21
CA GLN A 49 24.66 -24.82 -16.72
C GLN A 49 25.29 -25.85 -15.77
N PRO A 50 24.88 -27.14 -15.85
CA PRO A 50 25.53 -28.20 -15.10
C PRO A 50 27.03 -28.19 -15.36
N THR A 51 27.82 -28.02 -14.30
CA THR A 51 29.25 -27.77 -14.42
C THR A 51 30.05 -28.90 -13.78
N VAL A 52 30.97 -29.46 -14.57
CA VAL A 52 31.92 -30.48 -14.10
C VAL A 52 33.32 -29.87 -14.18
N ILE A 53 34.01 -29.78 -13.05
CA ILE A 53 35.39 -29.30 -12.98
C ILE A 53 36.31 -30.53 -13.05
N PRO A 54 36.96 -30.81 -14.18
CA PRO A 54 37.78 -32.00 -14.36
C PRO A 54 39.07 -31.94 -13.53
N ARG A 55 39.69 -33.11 -13.31
CA ARG A 55 40.88 -33.27 -12.44
C ARG A 55 42.09 -32.41 -12.83
N THR A 56 42.22 -32.09 -14.11
CA THR A 56 43.34 -31.32 -14.67
C THR A 56 43.16 -29.82 -14.50
N GLU A 57 41.98 -29.37 -14.07
CA GLU A 57 41.64 -27.96 -13.99
C GLU A 57 41.76 -27.44 -12.57
N GLN A 58 42.36 -26.25 -12.46
CA GLN A 58 42.44 -25.48 -11.23
C GLN A 58 41.77 -24.13 -11.48
N ILE A 59 40.70 -23.87 -10.74
CA ILE A 59 39.94 -22.62 -10.79
C ILE A 59 40.08 -21.93 -9.43
N GLU A 60 40.07 -20.60 -9.41
CA GLU A 60 40.15 -19.83 -8.16
C GLU A 60 38.76 -19.72 -7.53
N ASP A 61 37.83 -19.07 -8.24
CA ASP A 61 36.46 -18.87 -7.83
C ASP A 61 35.46 -19.51 -8.79
N VAL A 62 34.41 -20.11 -8.26
CA VAL A 62 33.35 -20.73 -9.05
C VAL A 62 32.00 -20.31 -8.47
N LEU A 63 31.14 -19.74 -9.32
CA LEU A 63 29.75 -19.45 -9.03
C LEU A 63 28.87 -20.24 -9.99
N VAL A 64 28.04 -21.13 -9.47
CA VAL A 64 27.06 -21.86 -10.29
C VAL A 64 25.64 -21.54 -9.82
N LEU A 65 24.79 -21.20 -10.79
CA LEU A 65 23.42 -20.74 -10.56
C LEU A 65 22.43 -21.78 -11.07
N GLY A 66 21.59 -22.32 -10.17
CA GLY A 66 20.44 -23.18 -10.48
C GLY A 66 20.79 -24.59 -10.98
N HIS A 67 22.04 -25.02 -10.85
CA HIS A 67 22.51 -26.28 -11.41
C HIS A 67 23.48 -27.01 -10.49
N ASP A 68 23.50 -28.34 -10.66
CA ASP A 68 24.41 -29.22 -9.94
C ASP A 68 25.86 -29.00 -10.40
N VAL A 69 26.78 -29.08 -9.44
CA VAL A 69 28.22 -29.01 -9.64
C VAL A 69 28.88 -30.31 -9.22
N THR A 70 29.71 -30.87 -10.10
CA THR A 70 30.62 -31.95 -9.73
C THR A 70 32.06 -31.47 -9.80
N VAL A 71 32.75 -31.46 -8.67
CA VAL A 71 34.16 -31.05 -8.59
C VAL A 71 35.04 -32.29 -8.54
N GLU A 72 35.85 -32.49 -9.57
CA GLU A 72 36.91 -33.51 -9.59
C GLU A 72 38.31 -32.90 -9.45
N GLY A 73 38.50 -31.66 -9.90
CA GLY A 73 39.74 -30.89 -9.84
C GLY A 73 39.94 -30.07 -8.56
N ARG A 74 40.55 -28.90 -8.71
CA ARG A 74 40.90 -28.01 -7.58
C ARG A 74 40.19 -26.66 -7.71
N VAL A 75 39.49 -26.25 -6.66
CA VAL A 75 38.97 -24.88 -6.50
C VAL A 75 39.72 -24.22 -5.35
N SER A 76 40.47 -23.17 -5.64
CA SER A 76 41.50 -22.65 -4.74
C SER A 76 40.92 -21.76 -3.64
N GLU A 77 39.90 -20.96 -3.94
CA GLU A 77 39.34 -19.96 -3.04
C GLU A 77 37.89 -20.25 -2.65
N ILE A 78 36.91 -19.93 -3.52
CA ILE A 78 35.49 -20.09 -3.20
C ILE A 78 34.70 -20.84 -4.27
N LEU A 79 33.82 -21.73 -3.82
CA LEU A 79 32.79 -22.38 -4.63
C LEU A 79 31.43 -21.99 -4.06
N ILE A 80 30.69 -21.14 -4.78
CA ILE A 80 29.32 -20.74 -4.44
C ILE A 80 28.37 -21.47 -5.40
N VAL A 81 27.44 -22.22 -4.84
CA VAL A 81 26.37 -22.86 -5.62
C VAL A 81 25.04 -22.39 -5.09
N LEU A 82 24.25 -21.75 -5.96
CA LEU A 82 22.88 -21.34 -5.65
C LEU A 82 21.92 -22.36 -6.24
N ASP A 83 21.04 -22.91 -5.41
CA ASP A 83 19.94 -23.79 -5.83
C ASP A 83 20.40 -25.01 -6.67
N GLY A 84 21.46 -25.68 -6.24
CA GLY A 84 22.03 -26.85 -6.93
C GLY A 84 22.84 -27.73 -5.98
N ASN A 85 23.01 -29.01 -6.33
CA ASN A 85 23.75 -29.96 -5.49
C ASN A 85 25.24 -29.93 -5.80
N VAL A 86 26.07 -29.98 -4.76
CA VAL A 86 27.53 -30.00 -4.89
C VAL A 86 28.04 -31.41 -4.61
N ARG A 87 28.66 -32.05 -5.61
CA ARG A 87 29.31 -33.35 -5.47
C ARG A 87 30.82 -33.19 -5.54
N LEU A 88 31.51 -33.51 -4.45
CA LEU A 88 32.96 -33.43 -4.36
C LEU A 88 33.56 -34.83 -4.53
N ALA A 89 34.31 -35.04 -5.61
CA ALA A 89 34.91 -36.34 -5.93
C ALA A 89 36.12 -36.66 -5.02
N PRO A 90 36.55 -37.92 -4.91
CA PRO A 90 37.60 -38.36 -3.98
C PRO A 90 38.96 -37.65 -4.06
N GLN A 91 39.28 -36.99 -5.17
CA GLN A 91 40.57 -36.28 -5.35
C GLN A 91 40.41 -34.76 -5.36
N SER A 92 39.19 -34.27 -5.17
CA SER A 92 38.90 -32.84 -5.21
C SER A 92 39.51 -32.11 -4.02
N ARG A 93 40.00 -30.89 -4.27
CA ARG A 93 40.46 -29.96 -3.23
C ARG A 93 39.77 -28.63 -3.40
N THR A 94 39.00 -28.22 -2.40
CA THR A 94 38.17 -27.01 -2.44
C THR A 94 38.53 -26.12 -1.26
N GLY A 95 38.64 -24.82 -1.48
CA GLY A 95 38.81 -23.83 -0.41
C GLY A 95 37.55 -23.73 0.47
N ILE A 96 36.72 -22.73 0.21
CA ILE A 96 35.45 -22.50 0.89
C ILE A 96 34.32 -22.96 -0.04
N VAL A 97 33.42 -23.80 0.45
CA VAL A 97 32.20 -24.18 -0.27
C VAL A 97 31.00 -23.54 0.40
N VAL A 98 30.23 -22.77 -0.35
CA VAL A 98 28.99 -22.13 0.09
C VAL A 98 27.86 -22.69 -0.76
N ASP A 99 27.02 -23.53 -0.16
CA ASP A 99 25.80 -24.03 -0.78
C ASP A 99 24.59 -23.28 -0.24
N LEU A 100 23.84 -22.64 -1.14
CA LEU A 100 22.65 -21.86 -0.87
C LEU A 100 21.46 -22.57 -1.52
N GLY A 101 20.85 -23.51 -0.79
CA GLY A 101 19.60 -24.18 -1.18
C GLY A 101 19.71 -25.65 -1.55
N GLY A 102 20.90 -26.18 -1.83
CA GLY A 102 21.10 -27.56 -2.31
C GLY A 102 21.50 -28.58 -1.24
N THR A 103 22.28 -29.56 -1.67
CA THR A 103 22.99 -30.52 -0.79
C THR A 103 24.45 -30.69 -1.20
N ILE A 104 25.35 -30.72 -0.22
CA ILE A 104 26.76 -31.02 -0.41
C ILE A 104 27.02 -32.50 -0.10
N SER A 105 27.51 -33.26 -1.09
CA SER A 105 27.92 -34.66 -0.97
C SER A 105 29.43 -34.78 -1.16
N GLN A 106 30.14 -35.16 -0.09
CA GLN A 106 31.59 -35.29 -0.07
C GLN A 106 32.01 -36.76 -0.15
N ALA A 107 32.72 -37.15 -1.21
CA ALA A 107 33.27 -38.50 -1.33
C ALA A 107 34.51 -38.69 -0.43
N LYS A 108 34.75 -39.93 0.00
CA LYS A 108 35.94 -40.28 0.80
C LYS A 108 37.22 -39.89 0.05
N GLY A 109 38.01 -38.97 0.61
CA GLY A 109 39.25 -38.45 0.03
C GLY A 109 39.19 -36.99 -0.42
N ALA A 110 38.00 -36.42 -0.62
CA ALA A 110 37.84 -35.01 -0.92
C ALA A 110 38.27 -34.15 0.26
N HIS A 111 39.00 -33.06 0.02
CA HIS A 111 39.46 -32.13 1.06
C HIS A 111 38.82 -30.76 0.88
N VAL A 112 38.15 -30.26 1.92
CA VAL A 112 37.53 -28.93 1.92
C VAL A 112 37.98 -28.15 3.15
N LYS A 113 38.40 -26.90 2.96
CA LYS A 113 38.89 -26.05 4.05
C LYS A 113 37.74 -25.54 4.94
N ALA A 114 36.63 -25.10 4.34
CA ALA A 114 35.42 -24.71 5.07
C ALA A 114 34.15 -24.99 4.26
N MET A 115 33.05 -25.33 4.94
CA MET A 115 31.75 -25.57 4.34
C MET A 115 30.68 -24.74 5.04
N TYR A 116 29.90 -23.99 4.26
CA TYR A 116 28.72 -23.26 4.71
C TYR A 116 27.51 -23.78 3.95
N HIS A 117 26.53 -24.27 4.70
CA HIS A 117 25.31 -24.85 4.17
C HIS A 117 24.11 -24.02 4.62
N VAL A 118 23.50 -23.26 3.72
CA VAL A 118 22.27 -22.51 4.01
C VAL A 118 21.12 -23.11 3.22
N ARG A 119 20.18 -23.75 3.92
CA ARG A 119 18.96 -24.26 3.29
C ARG A 119 17.95 -23.13 3.16
N LEU A 120 17.88 -22.54 1.96
CA LEU A 120 16.86 -21.55 1.61
C LEU A 120 15.45 -22.17 1.51
N ASN A 121 15.33 -23.49 1.30
CA ASN A 121 14.05 -24.20 1.26
C ASN A 121 13.58 -24.72 2.64
N THR A 122 13.92 -24.03 3.74
CA THR A 122 13.36 -24.39 5.05
C THR A 122 11.96 -23.77 5.21
N PRO A 123 11.05 -24.41 5.97
CA PRO A 123 9.73 -23.84 6.28
C PRO A 123 9.81 -22.41 6.84
N PHE A 124 10.91 -22.08 7.52
CA PHE A 124 11.20 -20.75 8.02
C PHE A 124 11.29 -19.70 6.90
N TRP A 125 12.10 -19.92 5.87
CA TRP A 125 12.28 -18.96 4.76
C TRP A 125 11.02 -18.83 3.92
N ASN A 126 10.32 -19.92 3.66
CA ASN A 126 9.02 -19.87 2.98
C ASN A 126 8.01 -19.04 3.78
N GLY A 127 7.95 -19.22 5.10
CA GLY A 127 7.11 -18.41 5.99
C GLY A 127 7.55 -16.94 6.05
N ALA A 128 8.86 -16.67 6.12
CA ALA A 128 9.41 -15.32 6.18
C ALA A 128 9.15 -14.55 4.87
N LEU A 129 9.42 -15.16 3.71
CA LEU A 129 9.14 -14.58 2.40
C LEU A 129 7.65 -14.33 2.22
N PHE A 130 6.79 -15.26 2.63
CA PHE A 130 5.34 -15.08 2.59
C PHE A 130 4.90 -13.93 3.51
N GLY A 131 5.44 -13.86 4.73
CA GLY A 131 5.16 -12.77 5.67
C GLY A 131 5.60 -11.40 5.15
N VAL A 132 6.81 -11.30 4.59
CA VAL A 132 7.33 -10.09 3.94
C VAL A 132 6.45 -9.70 2.75
N THR A 133 6.06 -10.67 1.92
CA THR A 133 5.21 -10.45 0.75
C THR A 133 3.84 -9.92 1.17
N LEU A 134 3.20 -10.52 2.19
CA LEU A 134 1.93 -10.04 2.73
C LEU A 134 2.06 -8.65 3.35
N ALA A 135 3.13 -8.39 4.09
CA ALA A 135 3.39 -7.08 4.68
C ALA A 135 3.57 -6.01 3.60
N LEU A 136 4.31 -6.30 2.53
CA LEU A 136 4.49 -5.42 1.39
C LEU A 136 3.17 -5.19 0.63
N LEU A 137 2.38 -6.24 0.41
CA LEU A 137 1.05 -6.13 -0.20
C LEU A 137 0.11 -5.26 0.63
N ALA A 138 0.08 -5.45 1.95
CA ALA A 138 -0.73 -4.66 2.86
C ALA A 138 -0.30 -3.18 2.85
N TRP A 139 1.00 -2.92 2.90
CA TRP A 139 1.56 -1.56 2.85
C TRP A 139 1.28 -0.88 1.50
N ALA A 140 1.49 -1.59 0.39
CA ALA A 140 1.16 -1.10 -0.95
C ALA A 140 -0.34 -0.82 -1.11
N GLY A 141 -1.20 -1.69 -0.58
CA GLY A 141 -2.65 -1.49 -0.54
C GLY A 141 -3.04 -0.24 0.24
N MET A 142 -2.46 -0.02 1.43
CA MET A 142 -2.68 1.21 2.21
C MET A 142 -2.24 2.45 1.44
N LEU A 143 -1.09 2.39 0.75
CA LEU A 143 -0.59 3.49 -0.07
C LEU A 143 -1.54 3.79 -1.24
N ALA A 144 -2.02 2.76 -1.94
CA ALA A 144 -3.00 2.90 -3.02
C ALA A 144 -4.31 3.53 -2.54
N VAL A 145 -4.84 3.09 -1.39
CA VAL A 145 -6.05 3.68 -0.78
C VAL A 145 -5.83 5.16 -0.43
N ASN A 146 -4.67 5.50 0.14
CA ASN A 146 -4.34 6.89 0.48
C ASN A 146 -4.24 7.79 -0.77
N VAL A 147 -3.58 7.32 -1.82
CA VAL A 147 -3.51 8.03 -3.10
C VAL A 147 -4.92 8.20 -3.70
N GLY A 148 -5.74 7.16 -3.65
CA GLY A 148 -7.15 7.21 -4.06
C GLY A 148 -7.95 8.26 -3.29
N LEU A 149 -7.79 8.32 -1.97
CA LEU A 149 -8.41 9.33 -1.10
C LEU A 149 -7.96 10.76 -1.44
N ILE A 150 -6.67 10.98 -1.74
CA ILE A 150 -6.17 12.29 -2.19
C ILE A 150 -6.85 12.69 -3.50
N ILE A 151 -6.83 11.82 -4.51
CA ILE A 151 -7.44 12.08 -5.81
C ILE A 151 -8.93 12.39 -5.64
N LEU A 152 -9.63 11.60 -4.83
CA LEU A 152 -11.05 11.78 -4.54
C LEU A 152 -11.33 13.10 -3.82
N ALA A 153 -10.51 13.49 -2.86
CA ALA A 153 -10.63 14.76 -2.15
C ALA A 153 -10.40 15.96 -3.08
N VAL A 154 -9.44 15.86 -4.01
CA VAL A 154 -9.19 16.89 -5.03
C VAL A 154 -10.39 16.99 -5.99
N LEU A 155 -10.90 15.86 -6.49
CA LEU A 155 -12.08 15.82 -7.36
C LEU A 155 -13.32 16.40 -6.67
N LEU A 156 -13.55 16.05 -5.40
CA LEU A 156 -14.64 16.60 -4.59
C LEU A 156 -14.47 18.10 -4.40
N SER A 157 -13.26 18.57 -4.07
CA SER A 157 -12.95 20.01 -3.95
C SER A 157 -13.27 20.77 -5.24
N ILE A 158 -12.93 20.21 -6.41
CA ILE A 158 -13.29 20.78 -7.71
C ILE A 158 -14.81 20.81 -7.91
N ALA A 159 -15.51 19.71 -7.62
CA ALA A 159 -16.96 19.62 -7.79
C ALA A 159 -17.73 20.56 -6.85
N LEU A 160 -17.24 20.72 -5.63
CA LEU A 160 -17.81 21.59 -4.59
C LEU A 160 -17.44 23.06 -4.80
N ARG A 161 -16.47 23.39 -5.65
CA ARG A 161 -16.05 24.78 -5.93
C ARG A 161 -17.21 25.70 -6.32
N ASN A 162 -18.21 25.16 -7.02
CA ASN A 162 -19.35 25.95 -7.49
C ASN A 162 -20.42 26.16 -6.40
N GLN A 163 -20.39 25.38 -5.33
CA GLN A 163 -21.22 25.61 -4.16
C GLN A 163 -20.45 26.56 -3.25
N ARG A 164 -20.93 27.79 -3.07
CA ARG A 164 -20.37 28.74 -2.10
C ARG A 164 -20.53 28.17 -0.71
N ILE A 165 -19.60 27.33 -0.26
CA ILE A 165 -19.59 26.81 1.11
C ILE A 165 -19.18 28.01 1.97
N PRO A 166 -20.03 28.49 2.89
CA PRO A 166 -19.69 29.57 3.80
C PRO A 166 -18.72 29.04 4.86
N LEU A 167 -17.47 28.86 4.48
CA LEU A 167 -16.37 28.45 5.35
C LEU A 167 -15.94 29.57 6.31
N GLY A 168 -16.38 30.81 6.05
CA GLY A 168 -15.88 32.02 6.72
C GLY A 168 -16.39 32.29 8.14
N ASN A 169 -17.55 31.76 8.55
CA ASN A 169 -18.18 32.15 9.83
C ASN A 169 -18.39 30.98 10.81
N GLN A 170 -17.67 29.88 10.63
CA GLN A 170 -17.71 28.79 11.60
C GLN A 170 -16.65 29.00 12.72
N ASP A 171 -16.82 30.05 13.52
CA ASP A 171 -16.12 30.24 14.81
C ASP A 171 -16.54 29.19 15.88
N GLY A 172 -17.27 28.16 15.47
CA GLY A 172 -17.58 27.02 16.30
C GLY A 172 -16.31 26.25 16.59
N SER A 173 -15.85 26.32 17.85
CA SER A 173 -14.73 25.55 18.40
C SER A 173 -14.63 24.15 17.77
N VAL A 174 -13.51 23.87 17.10
CA VAL A 174 -13.17 22.58 16.45
C VAL A 174 -13.52 21.38 17.34
N ARG A 175 -13.36 21.57 18.66
CA ARG A 175 -13.72 20.60 19.70
C ARG A 175 -15.18 20.15 19.61
N ARG A 176 -16.13 21.05 19.37
CA ARG A 176 -17.56 20.70 19.25
C ARG A 176 -17.85 19.88 17.99
N MET A 177 -17.20 20.20 16.86
CA MET A 177 -17.38 19.43 15.62
C MET A 177 -16.85 18.01 15.76
N GLY A 178 -15.66 17.85 16.35
CA GLY A 178 -15.11 16.52 16.66
C GLY A 178 -16.03 15.72 17.58
N LEU A 179 -16.57 16.34 18.64
CA LEU A 179 -17.43 15.65 19.61
C LEU A 179 -18.77 15.20 18.99
N VAL A 180 -19.37 16.03 18.12
CA VAL A 180 -20.55 15.64 17.33
C VAL A 180 -20.21 14.48 16.40
N GLY A 181 -19.06 14.53 15.73
CA GLY A 181 -18.60 13.46 14.86
C GLY A 181 -18.41 12.12 15.57
N VAL A 182 -17.78 12.13 16.75
CA VAL A 182 -17.63 10.95 17.61
C VAL A 182 -19.00 10.40 18.00
N LEU A 183 -19.93 11.26 18.43
CA LEU A 183 -21.25 10.83 18.88
C LEU A 183 -22.09 10.25 17.74
N VAL A 184 -22.07 10.87 16.55
CA VAL A 184 -22.71 10.33 15.34
C VAL A 184 -22.11 8.98 14.95
N SER A 185 -20.78 8.88 14.99
CA SER A 185 -20.09 7.63 14.64
C SER A 185 -20.44 6.51 15.63
N LEU A 186 -20.51 6.82 16.92
CA LEU A 186 -20.91 5.86 17.96
C LEU A 186 -22.36 5.38 17.74
N VAL A 187 -23.28 6.28 17.40
CA VAL A 187 -24.67 5.93 17.10
C VAL A 187 -24.76 5.05 15.85
N VAL A 188 -24.03 5.40 14.79
CA VAL A 188 -24.00 4.59 13.56
C VAL A 188 -23.46 3.20 13.85
N VAL A 189 -22.33 3.07 14.54
CA VAL A 189 -21.75 1.77 14.91
C VAL A 189 -22.70 0.96 15.79
N ALA A 190 -23.36 1.59 16.76
CA ALA A 190 -24.33 0.91 17.61
C ALA A 190 -25.53 0.40 16.80
N ILE A 191 -26.11 1.23 15.93
CA ILE A 191 -27.21 0.82 15.04
C ILE A 191 -26.76 -0.33 14.14
N ASP A 192 -25.58 -0.21 13.52
CA ASP A 192 -25.01 -1.21 12.60
C ASP A 192 -24.76 -2.56 13.29
N SER A 193 -24.28 -2.53 14.54
CA SER A 193 -24.08 -3.74 15.35
C SER A 193 -25.39 -4.45 15.68
N ILE A 194 -26.45 -3.71 16.01
CA ILE A 194 -27.78 -4.25 16.29
C ILE A 194 -28.38 -4.83 15.00
N LEU A 195 -28.18 -4.14 13.89
CA LEU A 195 -28.69 -4.57 12.59
C LEU A 195 -28.02 -5.85 12.11
N THR A 196 -26.71 -5.97 12.29
CA THR A 196 -25.93 -7.15 11.87
C THR A 196 -26.39 -8.44 12.56
N MET A 197 -26.97 -8.35 13.77
CA MET A 197 -27.56 -9.50 14.46
C MET A 197 -28.85 -10.02 13.80
N THR A 198 -29.45 -9.26 12.88
CA THR A 198 -30.68 -9.64 12.18
C THR A 198 -30.39 -10.06 10.74
N LEU A 199 -31.07 -11.11 10.25
CA LEU A 199 -30.89 -11.60 8.87
C LEU A 199 -31.20 -10.52 7.82
N LEU A 200 -32.22 -9.69 8.09
CA LEU A 200 -32.60 -8.54 7.25
C LEU A 200 -31.69 -7.32 7.46
N GLY A 201 -30.92 -7.30 8.55
CA GLY A 201 -30.12 -6.15 8.88
C GLY A 201 -28.76 -6.15 8.21
N ILE A 202 -28.23 -7.29 7.74
CA ILE A 202 -26.99 -7.33 6.94
C ILE A 202 -27.08 -6.43 5.69
N PRO A 203 -28.10 -6.52 4.81
CA PRO A 203 -28.19 -5.64 3.65
C PRO A 203 -28.40 -4.17 4.04
N LEU A 204 -29.17 -3.92 5.10
CA LEU A 204 -29.43 -2.55 5.58
C LEU A 204 -28.18 -1.92 6.23
N ALA A 205 -27.41 -2.71 6.98
CA ALA A 205 -26.12 -2.36 7.57
C ALA A 205 -25.15 -1.96 6.45
N GLY A 206 -25.07 -2.78 5.40
CA GLY A 206 -24.27 -2.46 4.21
C GLY A 206 -24.63 -1.09 3.60
N ILE A 207 -25.92 -0.78 3.44
CA ILE A 207 -26.37 0.52 2.92
C ILE A 207 -25.97 1.66 3.87
N ILE A 208 -26.18 1.50 5.18
CA ILE A 208 -25.83 2.51 6.19
C ILE A 208 -24.31 2.75 6.20
N ALA A 209 -23.51 1.70 6.17
CA ALA A 209 -22.05 1.77 6.11
C ALA A 209 -21.55 2.48 4.85
N VAL A 210 -22.16 2.22 3.69
CA VAL A 210 -21.84 2.92 2.43
C VAL A 210 -22.18 4.40 2.53
N VAL A 211 -23.38 4.75 3.00
CA VAL A 211 -23.79 6.16 3.18
C VAL A 211 -22.87 6.87 4.16
N TYR A 212 -22.54 6.23 5.28
CA TYR A 212 -21.61 6.75 6.28
C TYR A 212 -20.22 6.96 5.69
N SER A 213 -19.73 6.03 4.88
CA SER A 213 -18.43 6.15 4.20
C SER A 213 -18.41 7.34 3.23
N VAL A 214 -19.48 7.56 2.45
CA VAL A 214 -19.61 8.72 1.57
C VAL A 214 -19.58 10.03 2.35
N ILE A 215 -20.30 10.09 3.48
CA ILE A 215 -20.29 11.27 4.37
C ILE A 215 -18.89 11.51 4.93
N GLY A 216 -18.20 10.45 5.36
CA GLY A 216 -16.83 10.52 5.86
C GLY A 216 -15.84 11.04 4.81
N ILE A 217 -15.94 10.59 3.56
CA ILE A 217 -15.11 11.07 2.44
C ILE A 217 -15.34 12.57 2.17
N ILE A 218 -16.60 13.03 2.18
CA ILE A 218 -16.93 14.45 2.03
C ILE A 218 -16.34 15.25 3.19
N GLY A 219 -16.49 14.75 4.41
CA GLY A 219 -15.93 15.34 5.62
C GLY A 219 -14.40 15.43 5.63
N PHE A 220 -13.74 14.39 5.13
CA PHE A 220 -12.29 14.35 4.95
C PHE A 220 -11.83 15.46 3.98
N SER A 221 -12.57 15.66 2.89
CA SER A 221 -12.29 16.72 1.92
C SER A 221 -12.41 18.11 2.54
N MET A 222 -13.43 18.33 3.39
CA MET A 222 -13.58 19.59 4.13
C MET A 222 -12.45 19.81 5.14
N SER A 223 -12.02 18.75 5.84
CA SER A 223 -10.93 18.81 6.82
C SER A 223 -9.59 19.11 6.13
N SER A 224 -9.35 18.53 4.96
CA SER A 224 -8.17 18.81 4.13
C SER A 224 -8.13 20.28 3.68
N LEU A 225 -9.25 20.81 3.18
CA LEU A 225 -9.36 22.22 2.81
C LEU A 225 -9.08 23.15 4.00
N TRP A 226 -9.62 22.83 5.17
CA TRP A 226 -9.38 23.59 6.39
C TRP A 226 -7.90 23.57 6.80
N MET A 227 -7.28 22.39 6.78
CA MET A 227 -5.85 22.22 7.11
C MET A 227 -4.96 22.97 6.13
N GLY A 228 -5.22 22.84 4.83
CA GLY A 228 -4.51 23.57 3.78
C GLY A 228 -4.66 25.09 3.92
N GLY A 229 -5.85 25.57 4.31
CA GLY A 229 -6.09 26.97 4.62
C GLY A 229 -5.31 27.50 5.82
N ILE A 230 -5.02 26.68 6.83
CA ILE A 230 -4.17 27.07 7.97
C ILE A 230 -2.71 27.25 7.54
N ILE A 231 -2.21 26.35 6.69
CA ILE A 231 -0.81 26.38 6.22
C ILE A 231 -0.62 27.54 5.24
N LEU A 232 -1.56 27.74 4.31
CA LEU A 232 -1.50 28.79 3.28
C LEU A 232 -2.04 30.14 3.77
N ARG A 233 -2.42 30.28 5.04
CA ARG A 233 -3.01 31.51 5.61
C ARG A 233 -2.12 32.75 5.46
N ARG A 234 -0.81 32.57 5.26
CA ARG A 234 0.14 33.66 4.94
C ARG A 234 0.08 34.14 3.49
N GLN A 235 -0.46 33.38 2.54
CA GLN A 235 -0.57 33.72 1.11
C GLN A 235 -2.03 33.93 0.69
N LYS A 236 -2.74 34.75 1.48
CA LYS A 236 -4.21 34.81 1.51
C LYS A 236 -4.88 35.35 0.24
N ASP A 237 -4.14 36.00 -0.66
CA ASP A 237 -4.77 36.76 -1.78
C ASP A 237 -4.72 36.09 -3.16
N GLN A 238 -3.99 34.99 -3.38
CA GLN A 238 -3.87 34.44 -4.75
C GLN A 238 -3.87 32.91 -4.88
N SER A 239 -3.96 32.15 -3.79
CA SER A 239 -3.91 30.69 -3.90
C SER A 239 -5.27 30.10 -4.34
N PRO A 240 -5.35 29.42 -5.50
CA PRO A 240 -6.58 28.77 -5.93
C PRO A 240 -6.94 27.62 -4.97
N VAL A 241 -8.25 27.40 -4.75
CA VAL A 241 -8.81 26.40 -3.81
C VAL A 241 -8.23 24.99 -4.00
N HIS A 242 -7.87 24.63 -5.24
CA HIS A 242 -7.26 23.35 -5.57
C HIS A 242 -5.88 23.18 -4.93
N VAL A 243 -5.07 24.23 -4.88
CA VAL A 243 -3.73 24.19 -4.26
C VAL A 243 -3.87 24.04 -2.75
N GLN A 244 -4.85 24.70 -2.12
CA GLN A 244 -5.12 24.51 -0.69
C GLN A 244 -5.55 23.07 -0.38
N ALA A 245 -6.44 22.48 -1.19
CA ALA A 245 -6.85 21.08 -1.02
C ALA A 245 -5.69 20.10 -1.19
N LEU A 246 -4.80 20.38 -2.16
CA LEU A 246 -3.67 19.51 -2.48
C LEU A 246 -2.58 19.60 -1.40
N VAL A 247 -2.25 20.80 -0.92
CA VAL A 247 -1.32 20.96 0.20
C VAL A 247 -1.89 20.36 1.48
N GLY A 248 -3.17 20.61 1.78
CA GLY A 248 -3.85 20.04 2.93
C GLY A 248 -3.85 18.51 2.90
N SER A 249 -4.19 17.91 1.76
CA SER A 249 -4.25 16.45 1.62
C SER A 249 -2.85 15.83 1.64
N SER A 250 -1.85 16.42 0.98
CA SER A 250 -0.47 15.92 1.03
C SER A 250 0.09 15.91 2.45
N VAL A 251 -0.16 16.98 3.22
CA VAL A 251 0.30 17.06 4.62
C VAL A 251 -0.43 16.04 5.49
N LEU A 252 -1.75 15.94 5.37
CA LEU A 252 -2.53 14.94 6.09
C LEU A 252 -2.08 13.51 5.76
N THR A 253 -1.87 13.20 4.48
CA THR A 253 -1.43 11.88 4.06
C THR A 253 -0.01 11.57 4.55
N ALA A 254 0.91 12.54 4.53
CA ALA A 254 2.26 12.36 5.07
C ALA A 254 2.23 11.99 6.56
N PHE A 255 1.38 12.66 7.35
CA PHE A 255 1.19 12.32 8.76
C PHE A 255 0.46 10.97 8.95
N MET A 256 -0.46 10.62 8.06
CA MET A 256 -1.14 9.32 8.07
C MET A 256 -0.20 8.14 7.78
N SER A 257 0.94 8.37 7.11
CA SER A 257 1.93 7.33 6.83
C SER A 257 2.74 6.90 8.06
N ILE A 258 2.73 7.66 9.15
CA ILE A 258 3.46 7.29 10.37
C ILE A 258 2.64 6.22 11.11
N PRO A 259 3.20 5.03 11.40
CA PRO A 259 2.49 4.00 12.15
C PRO A 259 2.07 4.53 13.53
N PHE A 260 0.89 4.13 14.01
CA PHE A 260 0.20 4.62 15.22
C PHE A 260 -0.27 6.09 15.17
N VAL A 261 0.62 7.05 14.91
CA VAL A 261 0.27 8.48 14.84
C VAL A 261 -0.71 8.74 13.70
N GLY A 262 -0.46 8.13 12.54
CA GLY A 262 -1.31 8.24 11.38
C GLY A 262 -2.69 7.63 11.58
N LEU A 263 -2.78 6.52 12.32
CA LEU A 263 -4.07 5.91 12.68
C LEU A 263 -4.86 6.83 13.62
N LEU A 264 -4.21 7.41 14.63
CA LEU A 264 -4.85 8.36 15.54
C LEU A 264 -5.33 9.61 14.80
N LEU A 265 -4.48 10.19 13.95
CA LEU A 265 -4.83 11.36 13.13
C LEU A 265 -5.91 11.05 12.10
N SER A 266 -5.91 9.84 11.54
CA SER A 266 -6.97 9.36 10.64
C SER A 266 -8.32 9.29 11.34
N LEU A 267 -8.36 8.70 12.54
CA LEU A 267 -9.58 8.68 13.36
C LEU A 267 -10.06 10.09 13.71
N LEU A 268 -9.15 10.95 14.17
CA LEU A 268 -9.49 12.33 14.52
C LEU A 268 -10.05 13.08 13.30
N THR A 269 -9.38 12.99 12.16
CA THR A 269 -9.80 13.63 10.91
C THR A 269 -11.13 13.08 10.41
N TRP A 270 -11.33 11.77 10.53
CA TRP A 270 -12.58 11.11 10.17
C TRP A 270 -13.73 11.62 11.03
N PHE A 271 -13.57 11.66 12.35
CA PHE A 271 -14.59 12.17 13.26
C PHE A 271 -14.88 13.66 13.02
N THR A 272 -13.85 14.50 12.89
CA THR A 272 -14.07 15.92 12.58
C THR A 272 -14.76 16.11 11.23
N GLY A 273 -14.39 15.30 10.24
CA GLY A 273 -14.98 15.31 8.91
C GLY A 273 -16.46 14.95 8.94
N VAL A 274 -16.81 13.82 9.56
CA VAL A 274 -18.20 13.38 9.72
C VAL A 274 -19.01 14.45 10.44
N GLY A 275 -18.50 15.00 11.55
CA GLY A 275 -19.19 16.05 12.31
C GLY A 275 -19.44 17.32 11.48
N ALA A 276 -18.45 17.76 10.71
CA ALA A 276 -18.59 18.90 9.80
C ALA A 276 -19.62 18.63 8.70
N ALA A 277 -19.57 17.46 8.08
CA ALA A 277 -20.51 17.06 7.03
C ALA A 277 -21.95 16.96 7.56
N THR A 278 -22.17 16.34 8.72
CA THR A 278 -23.49 16.26 9.37
C THR A 278 -24.06 17.65 9.66
N LYS A 279 -23.24 18.55 10.21
CA LYS A 279 -23.67 19.93 10.48
C LYS A 279 -24.04 20.66 9.18
N TRP A 280 -23.21 20.53 8.15
CA TRP A 280 -23.47 21.14 6.84
C TRP A 280 -24.78 20.62 6.22
N ILE A 281 -25.03 19.31 6.26
CA ILE A 281 -26.29 18.71 5.80
C ILE A 281 -27.48 19.28 6.59
N PHE A 282 -27.36 19.36 7.92
CA PHE A 282 -28.41 19.85 8.80
C PHE A 282 -28.73 21.34 8.53
N ASP A 283 -27.70 22.17 8.41
CA ASP A 283 -27.84 23.59 8.11
C ASP A 283 -28.46 23.79 6.71
N SER A 284 -27.98 23.07 5.69
CA SER A 284 -28.53 23.12 4.33
C SER A 284 -30.00 22.73 4.29
N TRP A 285 -30.40 21.71 5.05
CA TRP A 285 -31.79 21.31 5.19
C TRP A 285 -32.66 22.38 5.89
N ARG A 286 -32.15 23.01 6.94
CA ARG A 286 -32.84 24.08 7.68
C ARG A 286 -33.02 25.34 6.82
N TRP A 287 -32.02 25.70 6.01
CA TRP A 287 -32.09 26.84 5.09
C TRP A 287 -33.18 26.68 4.04
N ARG A 288 -33.30 25.49 3.41
CA ARG A 288 -34.38 25.22 2.44
C ARG A 288 -35.77 25.39 3.05
N ARG A 289 -35.97 24.99 4.30
CA ARG A 289 -37.24 25.19 5.02
C ARG A 289 -37.56 26.65 5.30
N ARG A 290 -36.55 27.49 5.56
CA ARG A 290 -36.76 28.94 5.79
C ARG A 290 -37.06 29.69 4.50
N SER A 291 -36.36 29.40 3.41
CA SER A 291 -36.59 30.06 2.12
C SER A 291 -38.00 29.80 1.58
N GLY A 292 -38.53 28.59 1.75
CA GLY A 292 -39.92 28.28 1.35
C GLY A 292 -41.01 28.98 2.18
N ASN A 293 -40.66 29.57 3.33
CA ASN A 293 -41.60 30.31 4.17
C ASN A 293 -41.52 31.84 3.97
N ILE A 294 -40.43 32.34 3.41
CA ILE A 294 -40.27 33.76 3.05
C ILE A 294 -41.06 34.05 1.77
N ASP A 295 -41.08 33.12 0.82
CA ASP A 295 -41.87 33.23 -0.43
C ASP A 295 -43.40 33.25 -0.20
N ARG A 296 -43.87 32.83 0.98
CA ARG A 296 -45.30 32.87 1.37
C ARG A 296 -45.70 34.13 2.13
N ARG A 297 -44.76 35.03 2.42
CA ARG A 297 -45.00 36.26 3.20
C ARG A 297 -44.79 37.55 2.40
N VAL A 298 -44.56 37.44 1.09
CA VAL A 298 -44.55 38.60 0.20
C VAL A 298 -45.86 38.55 -0.61
N PRO A 299 -46.88 39.34 -0.23
CA PRO A 299 -48.09 39.51 -1.05
C PRO A 299 -47.80 40.28 -2.34
#